data_AF-A0A426YNN7-F1
#
_entry.id   AF-A0A426YNN7-F1
#
_cell.length_a   1.000
_cell.length_b   1.000
_cell.length_c   1.000
_cell.angle_alpha   90.00
_cell.angle_beta   90.00
_cell.angle_gamma   90.00
#
_symmetry.space_group_name_H-M   'P 1'
#
loop_
_entity.id
_entity.type
_entity.pdbx_description
1 polymer ?
#
loop_
_entity_poly.entity_id
_entity_poly.type
_entity_poly.pdbx_seq_one_letter_code
_entity_poly.pdbx_strand_id
1 'polypeptide(L)'
;MFVQNLTLQEFYNASVPVSAQATFPYVFAVSKYLQPGSFDLVGTIVYEIDQQPHQSIFYNGTVEVVEAGGFLSIESVFLVTLGVALIGFLGLWAYGQIQQFSKVLQPFDHFNFLIKFID
;
A
#
# COMPACT_ATOMS: atom_id res chain seq x y z
N MET A 1 -1.06 4.67 -21.91
CA MET A 1 -0.11 3.75 -21.25
C MET A 1 1.29 4.15 -21.73
N PHE A 2 2.21 4.47 -20.83
CA PHE A 2 3.55 4.94 -21.21
C PHE A 2 4.59 3.86 -20.92
N VAL A 3 5.56 3.74 -21.82
CA VAL A 3 6.69 2.79 -21.72
C VAL A 3 7.96 3.51 -21.23
N GLN A 4 7.90 4.84 -21.10
CA GLN A 4 9.04 5.67 -20.70
C GLN A 4 8.61 6.76 -19.70
N ASN A 5 9.56 7.18 -18.87
CA ASN A 5 9.42 8.30 -17.95
C ASN A 5 10.65 9.21 -18.06
N LEU A 6 10.43 10.52 -18.15
CA LEU A 6 11.47 11.52 -18.29
C LEU A 6 11.32 12.52 -17.15
N THR A 7 12.35 12.63 -16.33
CA THR A 7 12.44 13.65 -15.28
C THR A 7 13.65 14.54 -15.57
N LEU A 8 13.50 15.84 -15.32
CA LEU A 8 14.55 16.84 -15.52
C LEU A 8 14.76 17.57 -14.19
N GLN A 9 16.02 17.68 -13.76
CA GLN A 9 16.42 18.48 -12.60
C GLN A 9 17.45 19.49 -13.06
N GLU A 10 17.14 20.77 -12.87
CA GLU A 10 18.12 21.85 -13.01
C GLU A 10 18.86 22.05 -11.70
N PHE A 11 20.18 22.20 -11.76
CA PHE A 11 21.00 22.56 -10.62
C PHE A 11 21.41 24.02 -10.73
N TYR A 12 20.73 24.89 -9.96
CA TYR A 12 21.02 26.33 -9.96
C TYR A 12 22.36 26.62 -9.27
N ASN A 13 23.17 27.49 -9.88
CA ASN A 13 24.51 27.89 -9.41
C ASN A 13 25.49 26.71 -9.21
N ALA A 14 25.34 25.64 -10.00
CA ALA A 14 26.19 24.46 -9.94
C ALA A 14 27.41 24.58 -10.85
N SER A 15 28.43 25.32 -10.41
CA SER A 15 29.74 25.35 -11.07
C SER A 15 30.73 24.44 -10.33
N VAL A 16 31.39 23.54 -11.05
CA VAL A 16 32.47 22.71 -10.49
C VAL A 16 33.81 23.30 -10.94
N PRO A 17 34.66 23.76 -10.00
CA PRO A 17 35.99 24.25 -10.35
C PRO A 17 36.85 23.20 -11.06
N VAL A 18 37.81 23.67 -11.86
CA VAL A 18 38.79 22.79 -12.49
C VAL A 18 39.53 22.00 -11.41
N SER A 19 39.69 20.69 -11.64
CA SER A 19 40.33 19.75 -10.71
C SER A 19 39.59 19.52 -9.38
N ALA A 20 38.35 19.97 -9.24
CA ALA A 20 37.48 19.62 -8.13
C ALA A 20 36.47 18.52 -8.51
N GLN A 21 35.98 17.78 -7.53
CA GLN A 21 34.88 16.84 -7.68
C GLN A 21 33.67 17.36 -6.90
N ALA A 22 32.49 17.26 -7.51
CA ALA A 22 31.22 17.58 -6.86
C ALA A 22 30.23 16.42 -7.04
N THR A 23 29.34 16.26 -6.08
CA THR A 23 28.26 15.26 -6.10
C THR A 23 26.93 15.98 -6.09
N PHE A 24 26.10 15.70 -7.09
CA PHE A 24 24.76 16.28 -7.21
C PHE A 24 23.71 15.20 -6.95
N PRO A 25 22.95 15.27 -5.85
CA PRO A 25 21.89 14.31 -5.60
C PRO A 25 20.76 14.53 -6.60
N TYR A 26 20.32 13.46 -7.25
CA TYR A 26 19.22 13.47 -8.19
C TYR A 26 18.11 12.56 -7.69
N VAL A 27 16.96 13.15 -7.35
CA VAL A 27 15.76 12.42 -6.95
C VAL A 27 14.84 12.37 -8.15
N PHE A 28 14.50 11.15 -8.58
CA PHE A 28 13.51 10.93 -9.62
C PHE A 28 12.31 10.18 -9.05
N ALA A 29 11.15 10.38 -9.67
CA ALA A 29 9.94 9.66 -9.34
C ALA A 29 9.44 8.94 -10.59
N VAL A 30 8.95 7.72 -10.40
CA VAL A 30 8.32 6.96 -11.48
C VAL A 30 6.91 7.48 -11.74
N SER A 31 6.56 7.70 -13.01
CA SER A 31 5.20 8.07 -13.40
C SER A 31 4.21 6.98 -13.01
N LYS A 32 3.09 7.36 -12.39
CA LYS A 32 1.99 6.44 -12.03
C LYS A 32 1.31 5.76 -13.22
N TYR A 33 1.60 6.23 -14.44
CA TYR A 33 1.07 5.68 -15.69
C TYR A 33 2.07 4.74 -16.40
N LEU A 34 3.25 4.56 -15.81
CA LEU A 34 4.21 3.58 -16.29
C LEU A 34 3.69 2.19 -15.97
N GLN A 35 3.87 1.26 -16.92
CA GLN A 35 3.50 -0.13 -16.70
C GLN A 35 4.41 -0.76 -15.64
N PRO A 36 3.91 -1.68 -14.81
CA PRO A 36 4.78 -2.50 -13.98
C PRO A 36 5.75 -3.31 -14.84
N GLY A 37 7.02 -3.37 -14.44
CA GLY A 37 8.07 -4.06 -15.20
C GLY A 37 9.47 -3.57 -14.87
N SER A 38 10.46 -4.17 -15.54
CA SER A 38 11.85 -3.74 -15.46
C SER A 38 12.15 -2.72 -16.56
N PHE A 39 12.74 -1.59 -16.19
CA PHE A 39 13.11 -0.52 -17.11
C PHE A 39 14.59 -0.18 -16.98
N ASP A 40 15.22 0.14 -18.11
CA ASP A 40 16.57 0.69 -18.11
C ASP A 40 16.56 2.11 -17.56
N LEU A 41 17.48 2.40 -16.64
CA LEU A 41 17.71 3.73 -16.11
C LEU A 41 18.80 4.41 -16.92
N VAL A 42 18.40 5.38 -17.73
CA VAL A 42 19.31 6.19 -18.53
C VAL A 42 19.39 7.60 -17.94
N GLY A 43 20.59 7.95 -17.45
CA GLY A 43 20.89 9.28 -16.95
C GLY A 43 21.56 10.12 -18.03
N THR A 44 21.08 11.34 -18.28
CA THR A 44 21.76 12.29 -19.16
C THR A 44 22.12 13.53 -18.36
N ILE A 45 23.40 13.91 -18.35
CA ILE A 45 23.88 15.15 -17.75
C ILE A 45 24.25 16.09 -18.89
N VAL A 46 23.65 17.27 -18.89
CA VAL A 46 24.00 18.38 -19.78
C VAL A 46 24.72 19.42 -18.94
N TYR A 47 25.89 19.87 -19.40
CA TYR A 47 26.74 20.83 -18.68
C TYR A 47 27.48 21.73 -19.66
N GLU A 48 28.12 22.78 -19.16
CA GLU A 48 28.83 23.76 -19.96
C GLU A 48 30.31 23.82 -19.56
N ILE A 49 31.21 23.84 -20.55
CA ILE A 49 32.64 24.13 -20.36
C ILE A 49 32.99 25.24 -21.36
N ASP A 50 33.64 26.31 -20.90
CA ASP A 50 34.07 27.43 -21.75
C ASP A 50 32.95 27.97 -22.68
N GLN A 51 31.72 28.09 -22.16
CA GLN A 51 30.52 28.53 -22.89
C GLN A 51 30.05 27.57 -24.00
N GLN A 52 30.56 26.33 -24.01
CA GLN A 52 30.14 25.29 -24.94
C GLN A 52 29.34 24.21 -24.22
N PRO A 53 28.16 23.84 -24.75
CA PRO A 53 27.34 22.79 -24.17
C PRO A 53 27.93 21.40 -24.47
N HIS A 54 27.93 20.55 -23.45
CA HIS A 54 28.35 19.16 -23.49
C HIS A 54 27.28 18.26 -22.88
N GLN A 55 27.29 16.99 -23.29
CA GLN A 55 26.36 15.98 -22.81
C GLN A 55 27.12 14.68 -22.51
N SER A 56 26.78 14.05 -21.38
CA SER A 56 27.22 12.70 -21.03
C SER A 56 26.02 11.82 -20.68
N ILE A 57 26.02 10.57 -21.14
CA ILE A 57 24.93 9.61 -20.94
C ILE A 57 25.46 8.38 -20.19
N PHE A 58 24.70 7.91 -19.21
CA PHE A 58 25.01 6.77 -18.36
C PHE A 58 23.88 5.73 -18.43
N TYR A 59 24.23 4.46 -18.65
CA TYR A 59 23.27 3.36 -18.89
C TYR A 59 23.29 2.28 -17.80
N ASN A 60 23.98 2.50 -16.68
CA ASN A 60 24.38 1.42 -15.76
C ASN A 60 23.37 1.09 -14.67
N GLY A 61 22.09 1.40 -14.87
CA GLY A 61 21.05 1.12 -13.88
C GLY A 61 19.83 0.46 -14.51
N THR A 62 19.14 -0.34 -13.72
CA THR A 62 17.78 -0.78 -13.99
C THR A 62 16.90 -0.38 -12.80
N VAL A 63 15.63 -0.10 -13.07
CA VAL A 63 14.63 0.20 -12.05
C VAL A 63 13.47 -0.77 -12.23
N GLU A 64 13.10 -1.44 -11.15
CA GLU A 64 11.91 -2.26 -11.11
C GLU A 64 10.72 -1.41 -10.68
N VAL A 65 9.76 -1.29 -11.59
CA VAL A 65 8.52 -0.57 -11.34
C VAL A 65 7.47 -1.60 -10.96
N VAL A 66 7.07 -1.55 -9.69
CA VAL A 66 6.01 -2.39 -9.17
C VAL A 66 4.67 -1.68 -9.29
N GLU A 67 3.60 -2.46 -9.38
CA GLU A 67 2.26 -1.90 -9.31
C GLU A 67 2.09 -1.15 -7.99
N ALA A 68 1.63 0.10 -8.07
CA ALA A 68 1.36 0.89 -6.88
C ALA A 68 0.26 0.18 -6.08
N GLY A 69 0.61 -0.41 -4.93
CA GLY A 69 -0.35 -1.03 -4.02
C GLY A 69 -1.36 0.01 -3.53
N GLY A 70 -2.50 0.08 -4.20
CA GLY A 70 -3.58 1.01 -3.84
C GLY A 70 -4.28 0.57 -2.55
N PHE A 71 -4.98 1.51 -1.92
CA PHE A 71 -5.85 1.25 -0.76
C PHE A 71 -6.92 0.16 -1.01
N LEU A 72 -7.23 -0.14 -2.28
CA LEU A 72 -8.13 -1.20 -2.72
C LEU A 72 -7.35 -2.40 -3.29
N SER A 73 -6.28 -2.82 -2.62
CA SER A 73 -5.60 -4.07 -2.99
C SER A 73 -6.54 -5.27 -2.79
N ILE A 74 -6.36 -6.32 -3.58
CA ILE A 74 -7.12 -7.59 -3.45
C ILE A 74 -7.00 -8.15 -2.02
N GLU A 75 -5.83 -7.96 -1.40
CA GLU A 75 -5.53 -8.35 -0.02
C GLU A 75 -6.41 -7.58 0.97
N SER A 76 -6.56 -6.27 0.79
CA SER A 76 -7.41 -5.42 1.63
C SER A 76 -8.88 -5.80 1.52
N VAL A 77 -9.36 -6.03 0.29
CA VAL A 77 -10.76 -6.48 0.05
C VAL A 77 -11.00 -7.84 0.70
N PHE A 78 -10.05 -8.78 0.56
CA PHE A 78 -10.13 -10.10 1.18
C PHE A 78 -10.20 -10.01 2.71
N LEU A 79 -9.28 -9.26 3.34
CA LEU A 79 -9.22 -9.15 4.80
C LEU A 79 -10.45 -8.44 5.39
N VAL A 80 -10.96 -7.39 4.74
CA VAL A 80 -12.19 -6.70 5.19
C VAL A 80 -13.39 -7.65 5.08
N THR A 81 -13.53 -8.35 3.95
CA THR A 81 -14.63 -9.30 3.75
C THR A 81 -14.57 -10.44 4.77
N LEU A 82 -13.37 -10.98 5.02
CA LEU A 82 -13.13 -12.00 6.03
C LEU A 82 -13.48 -11.51 7.44
N GLY A 83 -13.07 -10.28 7.79
CA GLY A 83 -13.37 -9.67 9.08
C GLY A 83 -14.88 -9.54 9.33
N VAL A 84 -15.63 -9.05 8.34
CA VAL A 84 -17.10 -8.95 8.43
C VAL A 84 -17.75 -10.34 8.56
N ALA A 85 -17.28 -11.32 7.79
CA ALA A 85 -17.80 -12.68 7.84
C ALA A 85 -17.61 -13.31 9.23
N LEU A 86 -16.41 -13.16 9.82
CA LEU A 86 -16.12 -13.68 11.16
C LEU A 86 -16.96 -13.00 12.24
N ILE A 87 -17.12 -11.68 12.19
CA ILE A 87 -17.98 -10.93 13.14
C ILE A 87 -19.43 -11.40 13.02
N GLY A 88 -19.95 -11.52 11.80
CA GLY A 88 -21.31 -12.02 11.56
C GLY A 88 -21.51 -13.44 12.10
N PHE A 89 -20.54 -14.33 11.85
CA PHE A 89 -20.59 -15.71 12.31
C PHE A 89 -20.54 -15.81 13.84
N LEU A 90 -19.68 -15.03 14.49
CA LEU A 90 -19.60 -14.95 15.95
C LEU A 90 -20.89 -14.39 16.56
N GLY A 91 -21.48 -13.37 15.93
CA GLY A 91 -22.75 -12.80 16.37
C GLY A 91 -23.90 -13.80 16.31
N LEU A 92 -24.03 -14.54 15.20
CA LEU A 92 -25.03 -15.61 15.06
C LEU A 92 -24.80 -16.74 16.06
N TRP A 93 -23.54 -17.14 16.27
CA TRP A 93 -23.18 -18.16 17.24
C TRP A 93 -23.55 -17.75 18.67
N ALA A 94 -23.19 -16.53 19.08
CA ALA A 94 -23.51 -15.99 20.40
C ALA A 94 -25.03 -15.87 20.62
N TYR A 95 -25.77 -15.40 19.61
CA TYR A 95 -27.23 -15.36 19.65
C TYR A 95 -27.83 -16.76 19.84
N GLY A 96 -27.32 -17.76 19.11
CA GLY A 96 -27.75 -19.15 19.24
C GLY A 96 -27.51 -19.71 20.64
N GLN A 97 -26.35 -19.44 21.24
CA GLN A 97 -26.04 -19.87 22.61
C GLN A 97 -27.01 -19.23 23.62
N ILE A 98 -27.21 -17.92 23.56
CA ILE A 98 -28.14 -17.21 24.48
C ILE A 98 -29.56 -17.77 24.33
N GLN A 99 -30.02 -18.04 23.11
CA GLN A 99 -31.33 -18.62 22.87
C GLN A 99 -31.47 -20.05 23.44
N GLN A 100 -30.40 -20.85 23.42
CA GLN A 100 -30.39 -22.17 24.05
C GLN A 100 -30.47 -22.08 25.57
N PHE A 101 -29.74 -21.15 26.21
CA PHE A 101 -29.81 -20.94 27.66
C PHE A 101 -31.17 -20.41 28.12
N SER A 102 -31.81 -19.47 27.39
CA SER A 102 -33.15 -18.96 27.75
C SER A 102 -34.22 -20.05 27.72
N LYS A 103 -34.15 -21.00 26.78
CA LYS A 103 -35.08 -22.14 26.71
C LYS A 103 -34.93 -23.12 27.87
N VAL A 104 -33.75 -23.21 28.46
CA VAL A 104 -33.49 -24.07 29.63
C VAL A 104 -33.95 -23.41 30.94
N LEU A 105 -33.92 -22.07 31.02
CA LEU A 105 -34.33 -21.32 32.21
C LEU A 105 -35.87 -21.21 32.35
N GLN A 106 -36.61 -21.06 31.23
CA GLN A 106 -38.08 -21.00 31.23
C GLN A 106 -38.81 -22.19 31.92
N PRO A 107 -38.45 -23.46 31.66
CA PRO A 107 -39.06 -24.58 32.36
C PRO A 107 -38.66 -24.65 33.84
N PHE A 108 -37.51 -24.08 34.22
CA PHE A 108 -37.06 -23.98 35.61
C PHE A 108 -37.90 -22.98 36.42
N ASP A 109 -38.25 -21.84 35.82
CA ASP A 109 -39.15 -20.86 36.42
C ASP A 109 -40.57 -21.42 36.59
N HIS A 110 -41.06 -22.22 35.64
CA HIS A 110 -42.38 -22.82 35.73
C HIS A 110 -42.46 -23.92 36.82
N PHE A 111 -41.38 -24.70 37.00
CA PHE A 111 -41.27 -25.68 38.08
C PHE A 111 -41.23 -25.03 39.47
N ASN A 112 -40.45 -23.95 39.64
CA ASN A 112 -40.40 -23.21 40.90
C ASN A 112 -41.73 -22.51 41.23
N PHE A 113 -42.47 -22.05 40.20
CA PHE A 113 -43.81 -21.50 40.39
C PHE A 113 -44.82 -22.55 40.87
N LEU A 114 -44.78 -23.78 40.34
CA LEU A 114 -45.65 -24.88 40.77
C LEU A 114 -45.38 -25.34 42.21
N ILE A 115 -44.11 -25.37 42.65
CA ILE A 115 -43.75 -25.71 44.03
C ILE A 115 -44.31 -24.66 45.02
N LYS A 116 -44.34 -23.38 44.63
CA LYS A 116 -44.89 -22.28 45.44
C LYS A 116 -46.41 -22.33 45.67
N PHE A 117 -47.13 -23.21 44.97
CA PHE A 117 -48.58 -23.42 45.11
C PHE A 117 -48.93 -24.67 45.93
N ILE A 118 -47.93 -25.46 46.33
CA ILE A 118 -48.10 -26.74 47.04
C ILE A 118 -47.84 -26.60 48.56
N ASP A 119 -47.27 -25.46 49.00
CA ASP A 119 -47.15 -25.05 50.41
C ASP A 119 -48.20 -23.97 50.76
#